data_AF-A0AAX0S1N0-F1
#
_entry.id   AF-A0AAX0S1N0-F1
#
_cell.length_a   1.000
_cell.length_b   1.000
_cell.length_c   1.000
_cell.angle_alpha   90.00
_cell.angle_beta   90.00
_cell.angle_gamma   90.00
#
_symmetry.space_group_name_H-M   'P 1'
#
loop_
_entity.id
_entity.type
_entity.pdbx_description
1 polymer ?
#
loop_
_entity_poly.entity_id
_entity_poly.type
_entity_poly.pdbx_seq_one_letter_code
_entity_poly.pdbx_strand_id
1 'polypeptide(L)'
;MIDINMKVQPSFYDEECAIVFSFYFDKATKKIGEAVVYTCKKSNEKGYNQDNIDTDIQEKIAYIKEFSIVDEYQATSMKKIQHFLDVIGIKKCVRHNHLGNEIAF
;
A
#
# COMPACT_ATOMS: atom_id res chain seq x y z
N MET A 1 -21.96 2.49 7.31
CA MET A 1 -20.55 2.12 7.04
C MET A 1 -20.25 0.94 7.96
N ILE A 2 -19.69 -0.16 7.46
CA ILE A 2 -19.41 -1.33 8.31
C ILE A 2 -18.26 -0.95 9.25
N ASP A 3 -18.50 -1.02 10.55
CA ASP A 3 -17.47 -0.72 11.54
C ASP A 3 -16.51 -1.92 11.66
N ILE A 4 -15.26 -1.69 11.26
CA ILE A 4 -14.16 -2.65 11.34
C ILE A 4 -12.97 -1.96 11.99
N ASN A 5 -12.29 -2.65 12.89
CA ASN A 5 -11.06 -2.18 13.48
C ASN A 5 -9.87 -2.48 12.55
N MET A 6 -8.85 -1.63 12.59
CA MET A 6 -7.63 -1.79 11.81
C MET A 6 -6.43 -1.52 12.71
N LYS A 7 -5.53 -2.51 12.81
CA LYS A 7 -4.21 -2.36 13.43
C LYS A 7 -3.14 -2.36 12.34
N VAL A 8 -2.17 -1.45 12.43
CA VAL A 8 -1.05 -1.37 11.49
C VAL A 8 0.25 -1.66 12.23
N GLN A 9 1.08 -2.52 11.67
CA GLN A 9 2.43 -2.80 12.15
C GLN A 9 3.44 -2.45 11.06
N PRO A 10 4.26 -1.39 11.24
CA PRO A 10 5.36 -1.10 10.35
C PRO A 10 6.56 -2.02 10.64
N SER A 11 7.30 -2.35 9.59
CA SER A 11 8.59 -3.02 9.64
C SER A 11 9.49 -2.47 8.53
N PHE A 12 10.80 -2.49 8.75
CA PHE A 12 11.78 -2.10 7.73
C PHE A 12 12.49 -3.34 7.23
N TYR A 13 12.57 -3.50 5.91
CA TYR A 13 13.30 -4.55 5.24
C TYR A 13 14.58 -3.95 4.67
N ASP A 14 15.70 -4.22 5.35
CA ASP A 14 17.02 -3.67 5.01
C ASP A 14 17.44 -4.05 3.57
N GLU A 15 17.21 -5.31 3.17
CA GLU A 15 17.60 -5.84 1.86
C GLU A 15 16.92 -5.11 0.69
N GLU A 16 15.66 -4.73 0.84
CA GLU A 16 14.86 -4.08 -0.20
C GLU A 16 14.80 -2.54 -0.01
N CYS A 17 15.41 -2.01 1.06
CA CYS A 17 15.26 -0.62 1.49
C CYS A 17 13.78 -0.17 1.52
N ALA A 18 12.90 -1.05 1.99
CA ALA A 18 11.46 -0.89 1.92
C ALA A 18 10.82 -0.84 3.31
N ILE A 19 9.84 0.03 3.50
CA ILE A 19 8.94 -0.04 4.65
C ILE A 19 7.77 -0.96 4.27
N VAL A 20 7.52 -1.95 5.12
CA VAL A 20 6.41 -2.90 4.97
C VAL A 20 5.41 -2.65 6.09
N PHE A 21 4.15 -2.44 5.71
CA PHE A 21 3.04 -2.28 6.61
C PHE A 21 2.16 -3.53 6.60
N SER A 22 2.05 -4.19 7.75
CA SER A 22 1.11 -5.27 7.97
C SER A 22 -0.17 -4.71 8.59
N PHE A 23 -1.30 -4.89 7.91
CA PHE A 23 -2.62 -4.47 8.34
C PHE A 23 -3.40 -5.67 8.84
N TYR A 24 -3.95 -5.57 10.04
CA TYR A 24 -4.81 -6.58 10.65
C TYR A 24 -6.19 -6.00 10.86
N PHE A 25 -7.21 -6.72 10.39
CA PHE A 25 -8.60 -6.29 10.46
C PHE A 25 -9.40 -7.21 11.37
N ASP A 26 -10.19 -6.61 12.26
CA ASP A 26 -11.13 -7.31 13.11
C ASP A 26 -12.50 -6.61 13.18
N LYS A 27 -13.53 -7.38 13.50
CA LYS A 27 -14.88 -6.88 13.76
C LYS A 27 -15.42 -7.57 15.00
N ALA A 28 -15.82 -6.81 16.01
CA ALA A 28 -16.31 -7.33 17.28
C ALA A 28 -15.39 -8.45 17.83
N THR A 29 -14.07 -8.21 17.84
CA THR A 29 -13.00 -9.15 18.27
C THR A 29 -12.71 -10.35 17.37
N LYS A 30 -13.45 -10.54 16.27
CA LYS A 30 -13.17 -11.60 15.28
C LYS A 30 -12.25 -11.08 14.18
N LYS A 31 -11.12 -11.77 13.92
CA LYS A 31 -10.26 -11.49 12.77
C LYS A 31 -11.06 -11.67 11.47
N ILE A 32 -11.09 -10.65 10.64
CA ILE A 32 -11.77 -10.65 9.32
C ILE A 32 -10.78 -10.63 8.16
N GLY A 33 -9.49 -10.41 8.44
CA GLY A 33 -8.44 -10.54 7.43
C GLY A 33 -7.16 -9.78 7.75
N GLU A 34 -6.25 -9.82 6.79
CA GLU A 34 -4.98 -9.09 6.81
C GLU A 34 -4.55 -8.67 5.41
N ALA A 35 -3.70 -7.65 5.36
CA ALA A 35 -3.06 -7.19 4.14
C ALA A 35 -1.61 -6.79 4.41
N VAL A 36 -0.75 -6.98 3.43
CA VAL A 36 0.67 -6.57 3.50
C VAL A 36 0.96 -5.60 2.37
N VAL A 37 1.46 -4.41 2.73
CA VAL A 37 1.76 -3.33 1.78
C VAL A 37 3.24 -2.95 1.87
N TYR A 38 3.92 -2.99 0.73
CA TYR A 38 5.32 -2.59 0.58
C TYR A 38 5.37 -1.18 0.03
N THR A 39 6.24 -0.34 0.58
CA THR A 39 6.52 0.97 -0.01
C THR A 39 7.83 0.93 -0.76
N CYS A 40 7.86 1.51 -1.96
CA CYS A 40 9.11 1.81 -2.61
C CYS A 40 9.10 3.23 -3.19
N LYS A 41 10.29 3.70 -3.53
CA LYS A 41 10.45 4.88 -4.36
C LYS A 41 10.35 4.45 -5.80
N LYS A 42 9.54 5.13 -6.60
CA LYS A 42 9.60 4.96 -8.05
C LYS A 42 10.98 5.45 -8.51
N SER A 43 11.85 4.54 -8.93
CA SER A 43 13.05 4.91 -9.66
C SER A 43 12.60 5.42 -11.02
N ASN A 44 12.63 6.74 -11.22
CA ASN A 44 12.59 7.27 -12.57
C ASN A 44 13.86 6.74 -13.26
N GLU A 45 13.72 5.74 -14.13
CA GLU A 45 14.71 5.48 -15.17
C GLU A 45 14.76 6.75 -16.04
N LYS A 46 15.54 7.74 -15.61
CA LYS A 46 15.81 8.92 -16.41
C LYS A 46 16.72 8.46 -17.54
N GLY A 47 16.12 8.21 -18.70
CA GLY A 47 16.80 8.49 -19.95
C GLY A 47 17.39 9.90 -19.83
N TYR A 48 18.71 9.98 -19.97
CA TYR A 48 19.49 11.20 -19.94
C TYR A 48 18.86 12.26 -20.85
N ASN A 49 18.09 13.19 -20.29
CA ASN A 49 17.80 14.44 -20.95
C ASN A 49 17.98 15.55 -19.92
N GLN A 50 18.97 16.35 -20.26
CA GLN A 50 19.45 17.56 -19.61
C GLN A 50 18.32 18.59 -19.54
N ASP A 51 18.42 19.49 -18.56
CA ASP A 51 17.68 20.74 -18.48
C ASP A 51 16.21 20.63 -18.06
N ASN A 52 15.98 20.38 -16.76
CA ASN A 52 15.01 21.12 -15.95
C ASN A 52 15.26 20.82 -14.47
N ILE A 53 15.63 21.83 -13.70
CA ILE A 53 15.62 21.81 -12.23
C ILE A 53 14.16 21.91 -11.83
N ASP A 54 13.42 20.82 -12.04
CA ASP A 54 12.12 20.65 -11.43
C ASP A 54 12.30 19.72 -10.24
N THR A 55 11.71 20.11 -9.13
CA THR A 55 11.78 19.44 -7.84
C THR A 55 11.30 17.99 -8.03
N ASP A 56 12.24 17.07 -8.23
CA ASP A 56 11.97 15.65 -8.47
C ASP A 56 11.45 15.04 -7.16
N ILE A 57 10.19 15.32 -6.84
CA ILE A 57 9.46 14.68 -5.75
C ILE A 57 9.35 13.23 -6.17
N GLN A 58 10.35 12.43 -5.80
CA GLN A 58 10.35 10.99 -6.00
C GLN A 58 9.05 10.44 -5.43
N GLU A 59 8.11 10.08 -6.30
CA GLU A 59 6.82 9.58 -5.88
C GLU A 59 7.02 8.29 -5.09
N LYS A 60 6.58 8.30 -3.83
CA LYS A 60 6.47 7.10 -3.02
C LYS A 60 5.20 6.37 -3.46
N ILE A 61 5.37 5.10 -3.77
CA ILE A 61 4.29 4.22 -4.20
C ILE A 61 4.20 3.03 -3.26
N ALA A 62 2.99 2.53 -3.08
CA ALA A 62 2.70 1.36 -2.27
C ALA A 62 2.22 0.20 -3.15
N TYR A 63 2.62 -1.02 -2.81
CA TYR A 63 2.19 -2.25 -3.46
C TYR A 63 1.59 -3.21 -2.46
N ILE A 64 0.39 -3.71 -2.76
CA ILE A 64 -0.25 -4.75 -1.96
C ILE A 64 0.32 -6.10 -2.40
N LYS A 65 1.14 -6.71 -1.54
CA LYS A 65 1.72 -8.05 -1.76
C LYS A 65 0.76 -9.15 -1.36
N GLU A 66 0.08 -8.97 -0.23
CA GLU A 66 -0.89 -9.94 0.29
C GLU A 66 -2.18 -9.22 0.65
N PHE A 67 -3.31 -9.83 0.31
CA PHE A 67 -4.63 -9.31 0.62
C PHE A 67 -5.60 -10.46 0.86
N SER A 68 -5.78 -10.80 2.13
CA SER A 68 -6.61 -11.91 2.59
C SER A 68 -7.66 -11.37 3.55
N ILE A 69 -8.77 -10.88 3.00
CA ILE A 69 -9.88 -10.29 3.75
C ILE A 69 -11.19 -10.88 3.24
N VAL A 70 -12.10 -11.23 4.14
CA VAL A 70 -13.44 -11.75 3.76
C VAL A 70 -14.14 -10.74 2.85
N ASP A 71 -14.73 -11.23 1.76
CA ASP A 71 -15.25 -10.42 0.64
C ASP A 71 -16.13 -9.23 1.07
N GLU A 72 -17.04 -9.45 2.02
CA GLU A 72 -17.95 -8.43 2.54
C GLU A 72 -17.24 -7.22 3.18
N TYR A 73 -15.98 -7.37 3.59
CA TYR A 73 -15.18 -6.33 4.24
C TYR A 73 -14.07 -5.76 3.35
N GLN A 74 -13.82 -6.31 2.16
CA GLN A 74 -12.68 -5.90 1.31
C GLN A 74 -12.72 -4.42 0.95
N ALA A 75 -13.86 -3.92 0.47
CA ALA A 75 -14.00 -2.51 0.05
C ALA A 75 -13.79 -1.54 1.22
N THR A 76 -14.31 -1.86 2.41
CA THR A 76 -14.15 -1.00 3.60
C THR A 76 -12.70 -1.04 4.10
N SER A 77 -12.08 -2.22 4.08
CA SER A 77 -10.68 -2.40 4.47
C SER A 77 -9.74 -1.65 3.54
N MET A 78 -9.98 -1.70 2.22
CA MET A 78 -9.20 -0.96 1.24
C MET A 78 -9.28 0.55 1.46
N LYS A 79 -10.47 1.08 1.74
CA LYS A 79 -10.64 2.51 2.07
C LYS A 79 -9.81 2.93 3.29
N LYS A 80 -9.71 2.06 4.31
CA LYS A 80 -8.87 2.32 5.49
C LYS A 80 -7.37 2.27 5.18
N ILE A 81 -6.94 1.32 4.35
CA ILE A 81 -5.55 1.25 3.86
C ILE A 81 -5.21 2.52 3.07
N GLN A 82 -6.05 2.90 2.10
CA GLN A 82 -5.82 4.10 1.29
C GLN A 82 -5.73 5.35 2.16
N HIS A 83 -6.66 5.50 3.11
CA HIS A 83 -6.62 6.62 4.04
C HIS A 83 -5.33 6.67 4.86
N PHE A 84 -4.87 5.52 5.37
CA PHE A 84 -3.60 5.44 6.08
C PHE A 84 -2.43 5.86 5.19
N LEU A 85 -2.37 5.36 3.95
CA LEU A 85 -1.33 5.70 2.97
C LEU A 85 -1.33 7.20 2.65
N ASP A 86 -2.51 7.79 2.44
CA ASP A 86 -2.66 9.23 2.18
C ASP A 86 -2.12 10.07 3.35
N VAL A 87 -2.41 9.66 4.60
CA VAL A 87 -1.92 10.34 5.81
C VAL A 87 -0.39 10.31 5.90
N ILE A 88 0.26 9.22 5.48
CA ILE A 88 1.72 9.11 5.47
C ILE A 88 2.37 9.63 4.18
N GLY A 89 1.60 10.26 3.29
CA GLY A 89 2.08 10.91 2.08
C GLY A 89 2.33 9.97 0.90
N ILE A 90 1.72 8.78 0.89
CA ILE A 90 1.79 7.82 -0.22
C ILE A 90 0.48 7.85 -0.98
N LYS A 91 0.48 8.48 -2.15
CA LYS A 91 -0.75 8.76 -2.93
C LYS A 91 -1.15 7.63 -3.87
N LYS A 92 -0.19 6.80 -4.31
CA LYS A 92 -0.43 5.69 -5.24
C LYS A 92 -0.28 4.37 -4.50
N CYS A 93 -1.36 3.59 -4.44
CA CYS A 93 -1.36 2.19 -4.03
C CYS A 93 -1.70 1.33 -5.24
N VAL A 94 -0.99 0.22 -5.43
CA VAL A 94 -1.17 -0.67 -6.57
C VAL A 94 -1.33 -2.10 -6.06
N ARG A 95 -2.25 -2.86 -6.64
CA ARG A 95 -2.36 -4.30 -6.41
C ARG A 95 -1.98 -5.02 -7.68
N HIS A 96 -1.07 -6.00 -7.58
CA HIS A 96 -0.78 -6.89 -8.70
C HIS A 96 -1.59 -8.17 -8.59
N ASN A 97 -2.09 -8.70 -9.71
CA ASN A 97 -2.58 -10.07 -9.75
C ASN A 97 -1.41 -11.07 -9.82
N HIS A 98 -1.71 -12.37 -9.78
CA HIS A 98 -0.72 -13.44 -9.92
C HIS A 98 0.06 -13.42 -11.26
N LEU A 99 -0.41 -12.65 -12.23
CA LEU A 99 0.21 -12.46 -13.55
C LEU A 99 1.06 -11.17 -13.61
N GLY A 100 1.16 -10.41 -12.52
CA GLY A 100 1.94 -9.17 -12.44
C GLY A 100 1.22 -7.92 -12.98
N ASN A 101 -0.05 -8.00 -13.36
CA ASN A 101 -0.80 -6.86 -13.89
C ASN A 101 -1.34 -5.99 -12.75
N GLU A 102 -1.27 -4.66 -12.91
CA GLU A 102 -1.95 -3.70 -12.04
C GLU A 102 -3.47 -3.91 -12.10
N ILE A 103 -4.10 -4.05 -10.93
CA ILE A 103 -5.55 -4.13 -10.78
C ILE A 103 -6.02 -2.80 -10.19
N ALA A 104 -6.98 -2.16 -10.85
CA ALA A 104 -7.69 -1.00 -10.31
C ALA A 104 -8.66 -1.44 -9.19
N PHE A 105 -8.80 -0.61 -8.17
CA PHE A 105 -9.71 -0.84 -7.03
C PHE A 105 -11.16 -0.47 -7.34
#